data_AF-A0A401Q6Z9-F1
#
_entry.id   AF-A0A401Q6Z9-F1
#
_cell.length_a   1.000
_cell.length_b   1.000
_cell.length_c   1.000
_cell.angle_alpha   90.00
_cell.angle_beta   90.00
_cell.angle_gamma   90.00
#
_symmetry.space_group_name_H-M   'P 1'
#
loop_
_entity.id
_entity.type
_entity.pdbx_description
1 polymer ?
#
loop_
_entity_poly.entity_id
_entity_poly.type
_entity_poly.pdbx_seq_one_letter_code
_entity_poly.pdbx_strand_id
1 'polypeptide(L)'
;QKRKLRIFISNTFNPAKPDAEDGEGTVASWELRVEGRLLEDSAVSKYDATKQKRKFSSFFKSLVIELDKDLYGPDNHLVEWHRTATTQETDGFQVKRPGDVNVRCTVLLMLDYQPPQFKLDPRLARLLGIHTQTRPVIIQALWQYIKTHKLQDSHEREFINCDKYLQQ
;
A
#
# COMPACT_ATOMS: atom_id res chain seq x y z
N GLN A 1 -5.41 9.04 17.81
CA GLN A 1 -4.13 8.49 18.29
C GLN A 1 -3.47 7.71 17.16
N LYS A 2 -2.18 7.93 16.89
CA LYS A 2 -1.44 7.16 15.87
C LYS A 2 -1.11 5.78 16.46
N ARG A 3 -1.37 4.70 15.72
CA ARG A 3 -1.02 3.32 16.09
C ARG A 3 0.08 2.82 15.15
N LYS A 4 0.93 1.91 15.62
CA LYS A 4 2.02 1.34 14.83
C LYS A 4 1.61 -0.04 14.31
N LEU A 5 1.54 -0.21 12.99
CA LEU A 5 1.39 -1.52 12.35
C LEU A 5 2.79 -2.07 12.05
N ARG A 6 3.09 -3.30 12.49
CA ARG A 6 4.31 -4.01 12.15
C ARG A 6 4.00 -5.02 11.05
N ILE A 7 4.78 -4.97 9.98
CA ILE A 7 4.64 -5.87 8.82
C ILE A 7 5.85 -6.80 8.81
N PHE A 8 5.60 -8.09 8.56
CA PHE A 8 6.60 -9.13 8.38
C PHE A 8 6.53 -9.62 6.94
N ILE A 9 7.68 -9.69 6.29
CA ILE A 9 7.83 -10.26 4.95
C ILE A 9 8.84 -11.38 5.09
N SER A 10 8.44 -12.61 4.75
CA SER A 10 9.29 -13.79 4.84
C SER A 10 9.13 -14.65 3.60
N ASN A 11 10.20 -15.36 3.24
CA ASN A 11 10.17 -16.36 2.18
C ASN A 11 10.67 -17.71 2.69
N THR A 12 10.07 -18.78 2.18
CA THR A 12 10.48 -20.16 2.43
C THR A 12 10.67 -20.86 1.10
N PHE A 13 11.80 -21.55 0.92
CA PHE A 13 12.06 -22.37 -0.25
C PHE A 13 11.84 -23.85 0.07
N ASN A 14 11.17 -24.55 -0.84
CA ASN A 14 10.90 -25.98 -0.79
C ASN A 14 11.64 -26.64 -1.97
N PRO A 15 12.72 -27.39 -1.72
CA PRO A 15 13.47 -28.05 -2.78
C PRO A 15 12.62 -29.13 -3.46
N ALA A 16 12.97 -29.45 -4.70
CA ALA A 16 12.35 -30.57 -5.41
C ALA A 16 12.64 -31.88 -4.67
N LYS A 17 11.69 -32.81 -4.70
CA LYS A 17 11.87 -34.16 -4.17
C LYS A 17 11.87 -35.13 -5.36
N PRO A 18 12.89 -36.00 -5.48
CA PRO A 18 12.86 -37.06 -6.47
C PRO A 18 11.68 -37.99 -6.17
N ASP A 19 11.17 -38.65 -7.23
CA ASP A 19 9.98 -39.50 -7.17
C ASP A 19 10.02 -40.43 -5.94
N ALA A 20 9.03 -40.29 -5.05
CA ALA A 20 8.73 -41.36 -4.11
C ALA A 20 8.17 -42.55 -4.89
N GLU A 21 8.26 -43.76 -4.34
CA GLU A 21 7.86 -45.02 -5.00
C GLU A 21 6.40 -45.03 -5.53
N ASP A 22 5.57 -44.04 -5.14
CA ASP A 22 4.19 -43.83 -5.58
C ASP A 22 4.00 -42.83 -6.76
N GLY A 23 5.07 -42.31 -7.37
CA GLY A 23 5.02 -41.73 -8.73
C GLY A 23 4.62 -40.26 -8.90
N GLU A 24 4.65 -39.42 -7.87
CA GLU A 24 4.56 -37.95 -8.03
C GLU A 24 5.73 -37.23 -7.34
N GLY A 25 6.84 -37.06 -8.06
CA GLY A 25 7.89 -36.12 -7.69
C GLY A 25 7.37 -34.67 -7.62
N THR A 26 7.95 -33.88 -6.72
CA THR A 26 7.53 -32.47 -6.52
C THR A 26 8.54 -31.52 -7.15
N VAL A 27 8.08 -30.55 -7.94
CA VAL A 27 8.93 -29.44 -8.42
C VAL A 27 9.33 -28.49 -7.29
N ALA A 28 10.53 -27.91 -7.40
CA ALA A 28 11.00 -26.89 -6.48
C ALA A 28 10.05 -25.69 -6.47
N SER A 29 9.81 -25.12 -5.30
CA SER A 29 8.90 -24.00 -5.16
C SER A 29 9.29 -23.10 -4.01
N TRP A 30 8.83 -21.86 -4.04
CA TRP A 30 8.98 -20.93 -2.93
C TRP A 30 7.63 -20.37 -2.52
N GLU A 31 7.59 -19.87 -1.31
CA GLU A 31 6.44 -19.25 -0.69
C GLU A 31 6.86 -17.91 -0.09
N LEU A 32 6.13 -16.85 -0.44
CA LEU A 32 6.25 -15.52 0.15
C LEU A 32 5.05 -15.29 1.06
N ARG A 33 5.31 -14.81 2.28
CA ARG A 33 4.27 -14.40 3.24
C ARG A 33 4.43 -12.92 3.56
N VAL A 34 3.31 -12.20 3.49
CA VAL A 34 3.19 -10.80 3.90
C VAL A 34 2.14 -10.73 5.00
N GLU A 35 2.60 -10.59 6.24
CA GLU A 35 1.76 -10.63 7.43
C GLU A 35 1.89 -9.32 8.20
N GLY A 36 0.91 -8.99 9.05
CA GLY A 36 1.07 -7.86 9.94
C GLY A 36 0.27 -7.92 11.21
N ARG A 37 0.75 -7.16 12.19
CA ARG A 37 0.11 -7.05 13.50
C ARG A 37 0.21 -5.63 14.02
N LEU A 38 -0.83 -5.20 14.70
CA LEU A 38 -0.85 -3.91 15.36
C LEU A 38 -0.07 -3.99 16.68
N LEU A 39 0.84 -3.05 16.90
CA LEU A 39 1.53 -2.94 18.18
C LEU A 39 0.59 -2.24 19.16
N GLU A 40 0.25 -2.93 20.23
CA GLU A 40 -0.49 -2.36 21.36
C GLU A 40 0.49 -1.61 22.27
N ASP A 41 0.03 -0.49 22.81
CA ASP A 41 0.76 0.22 23.85
C ASP A 41 0.51 -0.51 25.18
N SER A 42 1.58 -1.00 25.81
CA SER A 42 1.52 -1.92 26.97
C SER A 42 0.82 -1.32 28.20
N ALA A 43 0.58 -0.01 28.22
CA ALA A 43 -0.17 0.68 29.28
C ALA A 43 -1.70 0.54 29.16
N VAL A 44 -2.25 0.16 27.99
CA VAL A 44 -3.71 0.17 27.71
C VAL A 44 -4.31 -1.25 27.68
N SER A 45 -3.49 -2.29 27.70
CA SER A 45 -3.89 -3.65 27.33
C SER A 45 -4.65 -4.47 28.38
N LYS A 46 -4.81 -3.98 29.62
CA LYS A 46 -5.54 -4.73 30.68
C LYS A 46 -7.06 -4.54 30.69
N TYR A 47 -7.59 -3.50 30.05
CA TYR A 47 -9.03 -3.17 30.12
C TYR A 47 -9.83 -3.51 28.85
N ASP A 48 -9.18 -3.89 27.74
CA ASP A 48 -9.83 -3.98 26.42
C ASP A 48 -9.51 -5.30 25.68
N ALA A 49 -9.35 -6.40 26.43
CA ALA A 49 -9.07 -7.74 25.90
C ALA A 49 -10.25 -8.36 25.13
N THR A 50 -11.41 -7.71 25.14
CA THR A 50 -12.65 -8.17 24.49
C THR A 50 -12.92 -7.54 23.12
N LYS A 51 -12.16 -6.52 22.70
CA LYS A 51 -12.28 -5.98 21.34
C LYS A 51 -11.51 -6.85 20.34
N GLN A 52 -12.22 -7.37 19.35
CA GLN A 52 -11.61 -8.05 18.20
C GLN A 52 -10.46 -7.21 17.65
N LYS A 53 -9.25 -7.78 17.68
CA LYS A 53 -8.07 -7.15 17.10
C LYS A 53 -8.33 -6.94 15.61
N ARG A 54 -8.18 -5.69 15.16
CA ARG A 54 -8.28 -5.36 13.73
C ARG A 54 -7.24 -6.17 12.97
N LYS A 55 -7.71 -6.90 11.96
CA LYS A 55 -6.91 -7.74 11.08
C LYS A 55 -5.96 -6.92 10.22
N PHE A 56 -4.84 -7.52 9.81
CA PHE A 56 -3.84 -6.87 8.95
C PHE A 56 -4.45 -6.29 7.67
N SER A 57 -5.25 -7.08 6.94
CA SER A 57 -5.85 -6.64 5.69
C SER A 57 -6.73 -5.40 5.87
N SER A 58 -7.33 -5.23 7.07
CA SER A 58 -8.29 -4.15 7.39
C SER A 58 -7.73 -2.72 7.29
N PHE A 59 -6.42 -2.57 7.11
CA PHE A 59 -5.75 -1.28 6.96
C PHE A 59 -5.48 -0.91 5.50
N PHE A 60 -5.71 -1.83 4.56
CA PHE A 60 -5.34 -1.66 3.16
C PHE A 60 -6.55 -1.75 2.25
N LYS A 61 -6.57 -0.87 1.24
CA LYS A 61 -7.51 -0.90 0.13
C LYS A 61 -7.09 -1.95 -0.89
N SER A 62 -5.78 -2.11 -1.10
CA SER A 62 -5.23 -3.12 -1.98
C SER A 62 -3.79 -3.48 -1.64
N LEU A 63 -3.37 -4.64 -2.12
CA LEU A 63 -2.02 -5.16 -2.07
C LEU A 63 -1.69 -5.69 -3.46
N VAL A 64 -0.49 -5.37 -3.95
CA VAL A 64 0.04 -5.91 -5.21
C VAL A 64 1.41 -6.51 -4.95
N ILE A 65 1.65 -7.70 -5.48
CA ILE A 65 2.95 -8.37 -5.49
C ILE A 65 3.34 -8.54 -6.96
N GLU A 66 4.38 -7.83 -7.37
CA GLU A 66 4.97 -7.93 -8.71
C GLU A 66 6.22 -8.79 -8.64
N LEU A 67 6.28 -9.81 -9.49
CA LEU A 67 7.41 -10.68 -9.72
C LEU A 67 8.04 -10.36 -11.09
N ASP A 68 9.17 -10.99 -11.36
CA ASP A 68 9.82 -10.89 -12.66
C ASP A 68 8.91 -11.44 -13.79
N LYS A 69 8.57 -10.56 -14.74
CA LYS A 69 7.67 -10.88 -15.86
C LYS A 69 8.29 -11.85 -16.85
N ASP A 70 9.60 -11.81 -17.04
CA ASP A 70 10.27 -12.71 -17.99
C ASP A 70 10.32 -14.14 -17.44
N LEU A 71 10.37 -14.29 -16.10
CA LEU A 71 10.37 -15.60 -15.45
C LEU A 71 8.98 -16.23 -15.31
N TYR A 72 7.96 -15.44 -14.98
CA TYR A 72 6.60 -15.95 -14.70
C TYR A 72 5.58 -15.69 -15.81
N GLY A 73 5.95 -14.95 -16.84
CA GLY A 73 5.05 -14.57 -17.92
C GLY A 73 3.98 -13.56 -17.50
N PRO A 74 3.16 -13.10 -18.47
CA PRO A 74 2.20 -12.02 -18.25
C PRO A 74 1.12 -12.36 -17.22
N ASP A 75 0.78 -13.63 -17.02
CA ASP A 75 -0.37 -14.02 -16.20
C ASP A 75 0.01 -14.39 -14.75
N ASN A 76 1.25 -14.82 -14.50
CA ASN A 76 1.64 -15.32 -13.17
C ASN A 76 2.59 -14.38 -12.41
N HIS A 77 3.15 -13.37 -13.08
CA HIS A 77 4.05 -12.40 -12.48
C HIS A 77 3.36 -11.39 -11.56
N LEU A 78 2.05 -11.25 -11.65
CA LEU A 78 1.29 -10.26 -10.89
C LEU A 78 0.28 -10.95 -9.97
N VAL A 79 0.28 -10.56 -8.70
CA VAL A 79 -0.75 -10.97 -7.74
C VAL A 79 -1.38 -9.72 -7.15
N GLU A 80 -2.68 -9.56 -7.36
CA GLU A 80 -3.43 -8.40 -6.88
C GLU A 80 -4.52 -8.84 -5.91
N TRP A 81 -4.64 -8.11 -4.81
CA TRP A 81 -5.76 -8.20 -3.90
C TRP A 81 -6.37 -6.82 -3.74
N HIS A 82 -7.69 -6.74 -3.93
CA HIS A 82 -8.47 -5.54 -3.73
C HIS A 82 -9.56 -5.79 -2.70
N ARG A 83 -9.67 -4.88 -1.73
CA ARG A 83 -10.77 -4.85 -0.78
C ARG A 83 -12.08 -4.58 -1.50
N THR A 84 -13.06 -5.42 -1.22
CA THR A 84 -14.47 -5.27 -1.60
C THR A 84 -15.33 -5.24 -0.34
N ALA A 85 -16.62 -4.91 -0.48
CA ALA A 85 -17.57 -4.89 0.64
C ALA A 85 -17.77 -6.27 1.31
N THR A 86 -17.46 -7.35 0.60
CA THR A 86 -17.62 -8.74 1.06
C THR A 86 -16.29 -9.42 1.40
N THR A 87 -15.18 -8.68 1.34
CA THR A 87 -13.86 -9.26 1.60
C THR A 87 -13.75 -9.76 3.04
N GLN A 88 -13.39 -11.03 3.21
CA GLN A 88 -13.05 -11.57 4.51
C GLN A 88 -11.66 -11.08 4.92
N GLU A 89 -11.56 -10.49 6.11
CA GLU A 89 -10.29 -9.97 6.60
C GLU A 89 -9.34 -11.09 7.05
N THR A 90 -8.05 -10.92 6.76
CA THR A 90 -6.95 -11.84 7.09
C THR A 90 -5.78 -11.11 7.76
N ASP A 91 -4.97 -11.84 8.51
CA ASP A 91 -3.74 -11.33 9.13
C ASP A 91 -2.50 -11.42 8.21
N GLY A 92 -2.65 -12.05 7.04
CA GLY A 92 -1.59 -12.15 6.06
C GLY A 92 -2.01 -12.68 4.71
N PHE A 93 -1.13 -12.51 3.75
CA PHE A 93 -1.23 -13.00 2.37
C PHE A 93 -0.08 -13.94 2.09
N GLN A 94 -0.36 -15.00 1.34
CA GLN A 94 0.60 -16.05 1.01
C GLN A 94 0.57 -16.30 -0.49
N VAL A 95 1.74 -16.23 -1.13
CA VAL A 95 1.91 -16.50 -2.56
C VAL A 95 2.91 -17.62 -2.72
N LYS A 96 2.52 -18.67 -3.43
CA LYS A 96 3.39 -19.79 -3.78
C LYS A 96 3.60 -19.83 -5.30
N ARG A 97 4.84 -20.05 -5.72
CA ARG A 97 5.21 -20.24 -7.13
C ARG A 97 6.27 -21.33 -7.27
N PRO A 98 6.26 -22.10 -8.39
CA PRO A 98 7.36 -22.98 -8.73
C PRO A 98 8.61 -22.17 -9.09
N GLY A 99 9.78 -22.74 -8.88
CA GLY A 99 11.05 -22.12 -9.23
C GLY A 99 12.12 -22.33 -8.17
N ASP A 100 13.36 -22.42 -8.65
CA ASP A 100 14.59 -22.66 -7.89
C ASP A 100 15.62 -21.54 -8.09
N VAL A 101 15.25 -20.49 -8.81
CA VAL A 101 16.07 -19.29 -9.04
C VAL A 101 15.60 -18.12 -8.19
N ASN A 102 16.52 -17.22 -7.85
CA ASN A 102 16.20 -15.98 -7.15
C ASN A 102 15.34 -15.06 -8.04
N VAL A 103 14.32 -14.45 -7.44
CA VAL A 103 13.36 -13.59 -8.13
C VAL A 103 13.27 -12.24 -7.42
N ARG A 104 13.29 -11.14 -8.20
CA ARG A 104 12.97 -9.82 -7.67
C ARG A 104 11.46 -9.72 -7.42
N CYS A 105 11.10 -9.28 -6.23
CA CYS A 105 9.71 -9.08 -5.83
C CYS A 105 9.50 -7.63 -5.37
N THR A 106 8.49 -6.96 -5.92
CA THR A 106 8.02 -5.65 -5.47
C THR A 106 6.68 -5.82 -4.76
N VAL A 107 6.59 -5.37 -3.50
CA VAL A 107 5.34 -5.43 -2.72
C VAL A 107 4.80 -4.01 -2.54
N LEU A 108 3.61 -3.75 -3.09
CA LEU A 108 2.91 -2.48 -3.00
C LEU A 108 1.73 -2.61 -2.05
N LEU A 109 1.69 -1.76 -1.03
CA LEU A 109 0.63 -1.75 -0.01
C LEU A 109 -0.10 -0.40 -0.04
N MET A 110 -1.37 -0.43 -0.41
CA MET A 110 -2.20 0.77 -0.52
C MET A 110 -3.08 0.90 0.70
N LEU A 111 -2.79 1.87 1.57
CA LEU A 111 -3.57 2.11 2.79
C LEU A 111 -5.00 2.56 2.47
N ASP A 112 -5.96 2.09 3.27
CA ASP A 112 -7.36 2.51 3.20
C ASP A 112 -7.60 3.69 4.15
N TYR A 113 -7.37 4.90 3.65
CA TYR A 113 -7.69 6.12 4.37
C TYR A 113 -9.18 6.44 4.23
N GLN A 114 -9.85 6.63 5.36
CA GLN A 114 -11.25 7.06 5.43
C GLN A 114 -11.34 8.33 6.28
N PRO A 115 -11.59 9.53 5.68
CA PRO A 115 -11.78 9.78 4.24
C PRO A 115 -10.48 9.63 3.43
N PRO A 116 -10.57 9.47 2.08
CA PRO A 116 -9.41 9.34 1.21
C PRO A 116 -8.41 10.50 1.36
N GLN A 117 -7.13 10.14 1.46
CA GLN A 117 -6.03 11.09 1.52
C GLN A 117 -5.10 10.91 0.32
N PHE A 118 -4.52 12.01 -0.13
CA PHE A 118 -3.67 12.09 -1.32
C PHE A 118 -2.30 12.59 -0.91
N LYS A 119 -1.27 11.84 -1.30
CA LYS A 119 0.12 12.31 -1.22
C LYS A 119 0.34 13.29 -2.37
N LEU A 120 0.79 14.49 -2.04
CA LEU A 120 1.08 15.50 -3.06
C LEU A 120 2.44 15.24 -3.71
N ASP A 121 2.59 15.68 -4.96
CA ASP A 121 3.89 15.78 -5.62
C ASP A 121 4.86 16.60 -4.73
N PRO A 122 6.16 16.25 -4.62
CA PRO A 122 7.08 16.97 -3.76
C PRO A 122 7.13 18.49 -3.97
N ARG A 123 6.93 18.99 -5.19
CA ARG A 123 6.92 20.42 -5.50
C ARG A 123 5.68 21.09 -4.91
N LEU A 124 4.51 20.53 -5.18
CA LEU A 124 3.24 21.03 -4.64
C LEU A 124 3.18 20.88 -3.10
N ALA A 125 3.72 19.78 -2.57
CA ALA A 125 3.79 19.52 -1.15
C ALA A 125 4.59 20.60 -0.42
N ARG A 126 5.73 21.00 -1.01
CA ARG A 126 6.57 22.08 -0.49
C ARG A 126 5.87 23.43 -0.57
N LEU A 127 5.17 23.69 -1.68
CA LEU A 127 4.44 24.94 -1.90
C LEU A 127 3.32 25.12 -0.88
N LEU A 128 2.53 24.08 -0.64
CA LEU A 128 1.37 24.13 0.25
C LEU A 128 1.69 23.78 1.71
N GLY A 129 2.89 23.30 2.01
CA GLY A 129 3.25 22.77 3.33
C GLY A 129 2.48 21.49 3.69
N ILE A 130 2.01 20.73 2.70
CA ILE A 130 1.14 19.56 2.87
C ILE A 130 1.80 18.35 2.21
N HIS A 131 2.17 17.34 3.01
CA HIS A 131 2.66 16.08 2.45
C HIS A 131 1.52 15.18 1.96
N THR A 132 0.54 14.94 2.85
CA THR A 132 -0.62 14.08 2.60
C THR A 132 -1.82 14.64 3.33
N GLN A 133 -2.92 14.87 2.61
CA GLN A 133 -4.18 15.39 3.17
C GLN A 133 -5.39 14.96 2.34
N THR A 134 -6.59 15.26 2.83
CA THR A 134 -7.83 15.08 2.07
C THR A 134 -7.93 16.10 0.93
N ARG A 135 -8.66 15.74 -0.14
CA ARG A 135 -8.86 16.63 -1.29
C ARG A 135 -9.43 18.01 -0.91
N PRO A 136 -10.45 18.14 -0.02
CA PRO A 136 -10.95 19.45 0.39
C PRO A 136 -9.87 20.33 1.04
N VAL A 137 -9.04 19.75 1.92
CA VAL A 137 -7.96 20.47 2.60
C VAL A 137 -6.89 20.92 1.61
N ILE A 138 -6.52 20.06 0.65
CA ILE A 138 -5.56 20.38 -0.41
C ILE A 138 -6.08 21.54 -1.27
N ILE A 139 -7.32 21.47 -1.74
CA ILE A 139 -7.93 22.52 -2.57
C ILE A 139 -8.00 23.84 -1.80
N GLN A 140 -8.41 23.79 -0.53
CA GLN A 140 -8.45 24.98 0.32
C GLN A 140 -7.07 25.62 0.49
N ALA A 141 -6.03 24.81 0.72
CA ALA A 141 -4.65 25.31 0.85
C ALA A 141 -4.14 25.93 -0.45
N LEU A 142 -4.40 25.29 -1.60
CA LEU A 142 -4.07 25.86 -2.91
C LEU A 142 -4.81 27.18 -3.15
N TRP A 143 -6.08 27.24 -2.80
CA TRP A 143 -6.86 28.47 -2.93
C TRP A 143 -6.35 29.59 -2.03
N GLN A 144 -5.95 29.26 -0.81
CA GLN A 144 -5.31 30.22 0.10
C GLN A 144 -3.97 30.73 -0.47
N TYR A 145 -3.18 29.85 -1.09
CA TYR A 145 -1.96 30.24 -1.78
C TYR A 145 -2.25 31.25 -2.90
N ILE A 146 -3.22 30.95 -3.77
CA ILE A 146 -3.64 31.82 -4.88
C ILE A 146 -4.04 33.22 -4.38
N LYS A 147 -4.88 33.29 -3.33
CA LYS A 147 -5.32 34.57 -2.76
C LYS A 147 -4.18 35.39 -2.17
N THR A 148 -3.35 34.74 -1.37
CA THR A 148 -2.24 35.41 -0.67
C THR A 148 -1.21 35.98 -1.64
N HIS A 149 -1.02 35.32 -2.77
CA HIS A 149 -0.10 35.73 -3.83
C HIS A 149 -0.78 36.55 -4.94
N LYS A 150 -2.08 36.86 -4.80
CA LYS A 150 -2.89 37.64 -5.76
C LYS A 150 -2.81 37.09 -7.19
N LEU A 151 -2.89 35.76 -7.32
CA LEU A 151 -2.72 35.06 -8.60
C LEU A 151 -4.03 34.87 -9.36
N GLN A 152 -5.19 35.16 -8.78
CA GLN A 152 -6.44 35.16 -9.53
C GLN A 152 -6.49 36.39 -10.45
N ASP A 153 -6.87 36.19 -11.70
CA ASP A 153 -7.01 37.32 -12.63
C ASP A 153 -8.06 38.34 -12.14
N SER A 154 -7.75 39.62 -12.29
CA SER A 154 -8.59 40.70 -11.78
C SER A 154 -9.85 40.92 -12.60
N HIS A 155 -9.81 40.61 -13.90
CA HIS A 155 -10.92 40.79 -14.84
C HIS A 155 -11.65 39.45 -15.06
N GLU A 156 -10.90 38.38 -15.30
CA GLU A 156 -11.45 37.06 -15.58
C GLU A 156 -11.21 36.10 -14.41
N ARG A 157 -12.02 36.21 -13.36
CA ARG A 157 -11.84 35.48 -12.09
C ARG A 157 -11.80 33.95 -12.19
N GLU A 158 -12.13 33.36 -13.33
CA GLU A 158 -12.01 31.92 -13.58
C GLU A 158 -10.56 31.50 -13.86
N PHE A 159 -9.69 32.44 -14.23
CA PHE A 159 -8.29 32.18 -14.56
C PHE A 159 -7.35 32.46 -13.39
N ILE A 160 -6.35 31.59 -13.26
CA ILE A 160 -5.25 31.71 -12.31
C ILE A 160 -3.97 31.99 -13.09
N ASN A 161 -3.37 33.15 -12.83
CA ASN A 161 -2.07 33.55 -13.33
C ASN A 161 -0.99 32.82 -12.53
N CYS A 162 -0.61 31.62 -12.97
CA CYS A 162 0.40 30.79 -12.31
C CYS A 162 1.73 31.53 -12.20
N ASP A 163 2.24 31.64 -10.97
CA ASP A 163 3.58 32.16 -10.73
C ASP A 163 4.65 31.11 -11.10
N LYS A 164 5.92 31.50 -10.94
CA LYS A 164 7.06 30.62 -11.21
C LYS A 164 7.06 29.29 -10.43
N TYR A 165 6.30 29.18 -9.34
CA TYR A 165 6.24 27.95 -8.54
C TYR A 165 5.10 27.04 -9.01
N LEU A 166 3.96 27.61 -9.43
CA LEU A 166 2.85 26.86 -10.02
C LEU A 166 3.11 26.42 -11.47
N GLN A 167 4.07 27.03 -12.17
CA GLN A 167 4.48 26.65 -13.53
C GLN A 167 5.48 25.48 -13.58
N GLN A 168 6.07 25.08 -12.44
CA GLN A 168 7.06 24.00 -12.37
C GLN A 168 6.41 22.61 -12.38
#